data_AF-A0A1J3JC60-F1
#
_entry.id   AF-A0A1J3JC60-F1
#
_cell.length_a   1.000
_cell.length_b   1.000
_cell.length_c   1.000
_cell.angle_alpha   90.00
_cell.angle_beta   90.00
_cell.angle_gamma   90.00
#
_symmetry.space_group_name_H-M   'P 1'
#
loop_
_entity.id
_entity.type
_entity.pdbx_description
1 polymer ?
#
loop_
_entity_poly.entity_id
_entity_poly.type
_entity_poly.pdbx_seq_one_letter_code
_entity_poly.pdbx_strand_id
1 'polypeptide(L)'
;VGFKGSYEGSKEEKYFIHNHLSFRVMYHRDEETDSSRIVGFEVTPNSMLHEYKEWDENNPQLTTCNKDTKNLIQSNTIPQEIEEGKEIVFTYDVA
;
A
#
# COMPACT_ATOMS: atom_id res chain seq x y z
N VAL A 1 6.13 -11.22 -4.99
CA VAL A 1 6.32 -9.83 -4.52
C VAL A 1 6.46 -8.99 -5.77
N GLY A 2 5.45 -8.17 -6.11
CA GLY A 2 5.37 -7.48 -7.40
C GLY A 2 4.78 -8.28 -8.56
N PHE A 3 4.73 -7.65 -9.75
CA PHE A 3 4.23 -8.21 -11.00
C PHE A 3 5.01 -7.66 -12.21
N LYS A 4 4.92 -8.33 -13.35
CA LYS A 4 5.50 -7.89 -14.63
C LYS A 4 4.39 -7.30 -15.49
N GLY A 5 4.65 -6.18 -16.16
CA GLY A 5 3.65 -5.52 -17.02
C GLY A 5 4.30 -4.62 -18.06
N SER A 6 3.48 -3.99 -18.90
CA SER A 6 3.92 -2.97 -19.85
C SER A 6 2.92 -1.82 -19.84
N TYR A 7 3.38 -0.62 -20.19
CA TYR A 7 2.48 0.51 -20.41
C TYR A 7 1.67 0.32 -21.70
N GLU A 8 0.47 0.87 -21.75
CA GLU A 8 -0.37 0.84 -22.94
C GLU A 8 0.38 1.45 -24.13
N GLY A 9 0.43 0.72 -25.24
CA GLY A 9 1.19 1.11 -26.44
C GLY A 9 2.69 0.77 -26.42
N SER A 10 3.23 0.23 -25.32
CA SER A 10 4.61 -0.26 -25.24
C SER A 10 4.69 -1.79 -25.26
N LYS A 11 5.71 -2.31 -25.95
CA LYS A 11 6.12 -3.73 -25.88
C LYS A 11 7.22 -3.98 -24.86
N GLU A 12 7.76 -2.91 -24.26
CA GLU A 12 8.80 -3.01 -23.26
C GLU A 12 8.19 -3.53 -21.95
N GLU A 13 8.74 -4.63 -21.46
CA GLU A 13 8.31 -5.23 -20.21
C GLU A 13 9.05 -4.58 -19.04
N LYS A 14 8.29 -4.21 -18.02
CA LYS A 14 8.75 -3.57 -16.80
C LYS A 14 8.33 -4.38 -15.59
N TYR A 15 9.02 -4.15 -14.48
CA TYR A 15 8.76 -4.81 -13.20
C TYR A 15 8.13 -3.81 -12.24
N PHE A 16 7.08 -4.22 -11.56
CA PHE A 16 6.35 -3.41 -10.60
C PHE A 16 6.33 -4.10 -9.25
N ILE A 17 6.23 -3.33 -8.16
CA ILE A 17 6.21 -3.85 -6.79
C ILE A 17 4.89 -3.56 -6.09
N HIS A 18 4.43 -4.52 -5.27
CA HIS A 18 3.37 -4.24 -4.30
C HIS A 18 4.00 -3.68 -3.03
N ASN A 19 3.92 -2.36 -2.87
CA ASN A 19 4.53 -1.62 -1.77
C ASN A 19 3.52 -0.98 -0.80
N HIS A 20 2.21 -1.12 -1.08
CA HIS A 20 1.14 -0.72 -0.16
C HIS A 20 0.29 -1.93 0.23
N LEU A 21 0.20 -2.24 1.51
CA LEU A 21 -0.59 -3.37 2.01
C LEU A 21 -1.79 -2.88 2.81
N SER A 22 -2.99 -3.24 2.37
CA SER A 22 -4.22 -2.99 3.14
C SER A 22 -4.59 -4.23 3.94
N PHE A 23 -4.60 -4.09 5.26
CA PHE A 23 -4.94 -5.15 6.19
C PHE A 23 -6.35 -4.97 6.72
N ARG A 24 -7.13 -6.04 6.66
CA ARG A 24 -8.38 -6.15 7.39
C ARG A 24 -8.23 -7.18 8.49
N VAL A 25 -8.38 -6.73 9.74
CA VAL A 25 -8.25 -7.61 10.91
C VAL A 25 -9.64 -8.09 11.31
N MET A 26 -9.88 -9.39 11.13
CA MET A 26 -11.11 -10.02 11.59
C MET A 26 -10.92 -10.42 13.05
N TYR A 27 -11.84 -10.00 13.92
CA TYR A 27 -11.81 -10.36 15.34
C TYR A 27 -13.20 -10.78 15.83
N HIS A 28 -13.21 -11.64 16.83
CA HIS A 28 -14.38 -11.98 17.61
C HIS A 28 -14.27 -11.27 18.96
N ARG A 29 -15.31 -10.52 19.34
CA ARG A 29 -15.41 -9.87 20.65
C ARG A 29 -16.30 -10.71 21.55
N ASP A 30 -15.81 -10.99 22.75
CA ASP A 30 -16.57 -11.61 23.82
C ASP A 30 -17.38 -10.53 24.54
N GLU A 31 -18.70 -10.66 24.55
CA GLU A 31 -19.61 -9.67 25.15
C GLU A 31 -19.62 -9.71 26.69
N GLU A 32 -19.21 -10.81 27.32
CA GLU A 32 -19.17 -10.95 28.77
C GLU A 32 -17.89 -10.35 29.37
N THR A 33 -16.77 -10.53 28.67
CA THR A 33 -15.43 -10.13 29.17
C THR A 33 -14.87 -8.88 28.52
N ASP A 34 -15.54 -8.34 27.49
CA ASP A 34 -15.06 -7.27 26.62
C ASP A 34 -13.70 -7.55 25.94
N SER A 35 -13.32 -8.84 25.88
CA SER A 35 -12.07 -9.25 25.25
C SER A 35 -12.23 -9.45 23.75
N SER A 36 -11.18 -9.20 22.97
CA SER A 36 -11.17 -9.42 21.53
C SER A 36 -10.12 -10.46 21.15
N ARG A 37 -10.51 -11.43 20.32
CA ARG A 37 -9.62 -12.43 19.73
C ARG A 37 -9.56 -12.23 18.23
N ILE A 38 -8.35 -12.05 17.70
CA ILE A 38 -8.13 -12.05 16.25
C ILE A 38 -8.45 -13.45 15.71
N VAL A 39 -9.31 -13.51 14.69
CA VAL A 39 -9.74 -14.75 14.02
C VAL A 39 -9.23 -14.85 12.60
N GLY A 40 -8.68 -13.78 12.04
CA GLY A 40 -7.95 -13.84 10.78
C GLY A 40 -7.51 -12.48 10.25
N PHE A 41 -6.75 -12.54 9.17
CA PHE A 41 -6.25 -11.37 8.46
C PHE A 41 -6.59 -11.54 6.98
N GLU A 42 -7.19 -10.52 6.36
CA GLU A 42 -7.21 -10.37 4.92
C GLU A 42 -6.17 -9.32 4.54
N VAL A 43 -5.39 -9.59 3.50
CA VAL A 43 -4.35 -8.68 3.01
C VAL A 43 -4.58 -8.42 1.53
N THR A 44 -4.80 -7.16 1.18
CA THR A 44 -4.89 -6.72 -0.21
C THR A 44 -3.61 -5.98 -0.60
N PRO A 45 -2.76 -6.57 -1.46
CA PRO A 45 -1.57 -5.90 -1.95
C PRO A 45 -1.90 -4.91 -3.06
N ASN A 46 -1.34 -3.70 -2.97
CA ASN A 46 -1.46 -2.66 -3.99
C ASN A 46 -0.06 -2.17 -4.41
N SER A 47 0.03 -1.70 -5.65
CA SER A 47 1.22 -1.03 -6.17
C SER A 47 0.93 0.45 -6.29
N MET A 48 1.75 1.29 -5.64
CA MET A 48 1.57 2.73 -5.64
C MET A 48 2.93 3.43 -5.68
N LEU A 49 3.11 4.32 -6.67
CA LEU A 49 4.19 5.28 -6.67
C LEU A 49 3.96 6.30 -5.54
N HIS A 50 4.73 6.17 -4.46
CA HIS A 50 4.63 7.09 -3.34
C HIS A 50 5.43 8.36 -3.61
N GLU A 51 4.82 9.50 -3.32
CA GLU A 51 5.49 10.80 -3.41
C GLU A 51 5.43 11.50 -2.05
N TYR A 52 6.44 12.31 -1.80
CA TYR A 52 6.58 13.16 -0.63
C TYR A 52 7.41 14.40 -1.02
N LYS A 53 7.29 15.48 -0.24
CA LYS A 53 8.07 16.71 -0.49
C LYS A 53 9.46 16.62 0.14
N GLU A 54 9.49 16.45 1.45
CA GLU A 54 10.70 16.26 2.24
C GLU A 54 10.47 15.05 3.15
N TRP A 55 11.52 14.25 3.32
CA TRP A 55 11.48 13.09 4.20
C TRP A 55 11.85 13.50 5.62
N ASP A 56 10.90 13.33 6.55
CA ASP A 56 11.15 13.48 7.99
C ASP A 56 11.30 12.08 8.60
N GLU A 57 12.49 11.75 9.09
CA GLU A 57 12.79 10.45 9.71
C GLU A 57 11.90 10.10 10.90
N ASN A 58 11.38 11.11 11.63
CA ASN A 58 10.53 10.88 12.78
C ASN A 58 9.04 10.88 12.43
N ASN A 59 8.67 11.54 11.32
CA ASN A 59 7.27 11.72 10.95
C ASN A 59 7.08 11.89 9.43
N PRO A 60 7.36 10.85 8.62
CA PRO A 60 7.31 10.94 7.17
C PRO A 60 5.89 11.24 6.68
N GLN A 61 5.75 12.17 5.73
CA GLN A 61 4.45 12.60 5.19
C GLN A 61 4.39 12.35 3.69
N LEU A 62 3.44 11.51 3.27
CA LEU A 62 3.21 11.19 1.86
C LEU A 62 2.10 12.08 1.27
N THR A 63 2.29 12.52 0.03
CA THR A 63 1.26 13.25 -0.72
C THR A 63 0.26 12.31 -1.39
N THR A 64 0.68 11.07 -1.71
CA THR A 64 -0.17 10.08 -2.40
C THR A 64 -0.95 9.17 -1.46
N CYS A 65 -0.49 8.98 -0.22
CA CYS A 65 -1.12 8.11 0.78
C CYS A 65 -1.26 8.81 2.14
N ASN A 66 -2.29 9.67 2.24
CA ASN A 66 -2.63 10.42 3.45
C ASN A 66 -4.13 10.32 3.76
N LYS A 67 -4.60 10.98 4.83
CA LYS A 67 -5.99 10.92 5.29
C LYS A 67 -7.01 11.30 4.21
N ASP A 68 -6.65 12.22 3.32
CA ASP A 68 -7.53 12.73 2.27
C ASP A 68 -7.51 11.81 1.03
N THR A 69 -6.39 11.12 0.79
CA THR A 69 -6.22 10.24 -0.39
C THR A 69 -6.38 8.74 -0.09
N LYS A 70 -6.47 8.33 1.18
CA LYS A 70 -6.52 6.91 1.60
C LYS A 70 -7.65 6.11 0.94
N ASN A 71 -8.79 6.75 0.65
CA ASN A 71 -9.93 6.09 0.00
C ASN A 71 -9.90 6.15 -1.53
N LEU A 72 -8.97 6.90 -2.13
CA LEU A 72 -8.82 7.05 -3.59
C LEU A 72 -7.92 5.97 -4.20
N ILE A 73 -7.33 5.11 -3.36
CA ILE A 73 -6.30 4.12 -3.71
C ILE A 73 -6.78 3.09 -4.75
N GLN A 74 -8.09 2.96 -4.99
CA GLN A 74 -8.63 1.84 -5.76
C GLN A 74 -8.73 2.04 -7.28
N SER A 75 -8.53 3.24 -7.83
CA SER A 75 -8.80 3.44 -9.28
C SER A 75 -7.82 4.31 -10.06
N ASN A 76 -7.09 5.24 -9.41
CA ASN A 76 -6.22 6.20 -10.10
C ASN A 76 -4.75 6.15 -9.65
N THR A 77 -4.32 5.10 -8.94
CA THR A 77 -2.94 4.99 -8.45
C THR A 77 -2.00 4.54 -9.55
N ILE A 78 -0.93 5.30 -9.76
CA ILE A 78 0.16 4.90 -10.65
C ILE A 78 0.94 3.78 -9.95
N PRO A 79 1.14 2.60 -10.58
CA PRO A 79 1.91 1.52 -9.97
C PRO A 79 3.40 1.89 -9.85
N GLN A 80 4.06 1.38 -8.81
CA GLN A 80 5.49 1.59 -8.56
C GLN A 80 6.32 0.66 -9.45
N GLU A 81 6.96 1.23 -10.48
CA GLU A 81 7.99 0.55 -11.26
C GLU A 81 9.28 0.38 -10.43
N ILE A 82 10.00 -0.72 -10.66
CA ILE A 82 11.29 -1.02 -10.06
C ILE A 82 12.39 -0.58 -11.02
N GLU A 83 13.25 0.32 -10.56
CA GLU A 83 14.45 0.74 -11.29
C GLU A 83 15.66 0.75 -10.34
N GLU A 84 16.83 0.45 -10.87
CA GLU A 84 18.07 0.43 -10.08
C GLU A 84 18.38 1.81 -9.50
N GLY A 85 18.73 1.84 -8.21
CA GLY A 85 19.07 3.08 -7.50
C GLY A 85 17.89 3.99 -7.15
N LYS A 86 16.65 3.62 -7.50
CA LYS A 86 15.45 4.33 -7.06
C LYS A 86 14.97 3.83 -5.71
N GLU A 87 14.51 4.76 -4.88
CA GLU A 87 13.86 4.47 -3.61
C GLU A 87 12.47 3.85 -3.83
N ILE A 88 12.10 2.94 -2.93
CA ILE A 88 10.74 2.40 -2.83
C ILE A 88 10.27 2.61 -1.39
N VAL A 89 9.22 3.42 -1.22
CA VAL A 89 8.56 3.58 0.06
C VAL A 89 7.58 2.42 0.25
N PHE A 90 7.61 1.77 1.42
CA PHE A 90 6.62 0.77 1.80
C PHE A 90 5.65 1.36 2.80
N THR A 91 4.36 1.12 2.58
CA THR A 91 3.29 1.57 3.47
C THR A 91 2.31 0.44 3.73
N TYR A 92 1.56 0.60 4.81
CA TYR A 92 0.43 -0.26 5.09
C TYR A 92 -0.67 0.54 5.77
N ASP A 93 -1.88 0.02 5.68
CA ASP A 93 -2.99 0.53 6.43
C ASP A 93 -3.77 -0.62 7.07
N VAL A 94 -4.42 -0.31 8.19
CA VAL A 94 -5.27 -1.25 8.92
C VAL A 94 -6.68 -0.67 8.95
N ALA A 95 -7.66 -1.47 8.55
CA ALA A 95 -9.09 -1.18 8.61
C ALA A 95 -9.80 -2.06 9.64
#